data_AF-A0A4D7B4F3-F1
#
_entry.id   AF-A0A4D7B4F3-F1
#
_cell.length_a   1.000
_cell.length_b   1.000
_cell.length_c   1.000
_cell.angle_alpha   90.00
_cell.angle_beta   90.00
_cell.angle_gamma   90.00
#
_symmetry.space_group_name_H-M   'P 1'
#
loop_
_entity.id
_entity.type
_entity.pdbx_description
1 polymer ?
#
loop_
_entity_poly.entity_id
_entity_poly.type
_entity_poly.pdbx_seq_one_letter_code
_entity_poly.pdbx_strand_id
1 'polypeptide(L)'
;MDGISLRRKVYEALDRGMVGNGVTDAVHGVLIGLILVNVLAAVLESVPALAAAHATLFKAIEIVSVAVFTVEYAARLWSAVEHAPLAGQSGLRARLGIAASPAMIIDLVAILPFYLSLAVDIDLRFLLLLRLLRFLKLARYSPGFTSLIDAVWNERRALGASLLIFLSALLFAASAMRLAEHEAQPDKFGTIPDAMWWAVITLTTVGYGDVYPITTAGKMVAGVTAMLGIAMLALPCGIIATAFAREIQRRDFVVTWSMVAGVPLFSGLDATAVADIMRALRSETFEPGEVICRRGEPAHSMFVVAEGEVLVEADAGRTVIGPGQCFGEAAAFERATRGATLRARNWVKVLSLDTADLHHLMQENPAIGVVIRAVIEEWRAPAGVGSTSSPAD
;
A
#
# COMPACT_ATOMS: atom_id res chain seq x y z
N MET A 1 0.05 -22.43 -28.41
CA MET A 1 0.62 -21.55 -27.36
C MET A 1 0.61 -20.14 -27.89
N ASP A 2 -0.49 -19.42 -27.69
CA ASP A 2 -0.61 -18.04 -28.19
C ASP A 2 0.32 -17.14 -27.39
N GLY A 3 1.31 -16.55 -28.08
CA GLY A 3 2.32 -15.70 -27.46
C GLY A 3 1.67 -14.47 -26.81
N ILE A 4 1.95 -14.26 -25.52
CA ILE A 4 1.55 -13.07 -24.78
C ILE A 4 1.98 -11.82 -25.58
N SER A 5 1.03 -10.92 -25.87
CA SER A 5 1.29 -9.69 -26.63
C SER A 5 2.33 -8.82 -25.94
N LEU A 6 3.16 -8.07 -26.71
CA LEU A 6 4.17 -7.18 -26.16
C LEU A 6 3.57 -6.16 -25.15
N ARG A 7 2.37 -5.65 -25.45
CA ARG A 7 1.64 -4.72 -24.58
C ARG A 7 1.29 -5.35 -23.23
N ARG A 8 0.86 -6.62 -23.23
CA ARG A 8 0.56 -7.37 -22.02
C ARG A 8 1.83 -7.68 -21.21
N LYS A 9 2.96 -7.97 -21.87
CA LYS A 9 4.25 -8.11 -21.16
C LYS A 9 4.69 -6.80 -20.48
N VAL A 10 4.55 -5.67 -21.16
CA VAL A 10 4.84 -4.34 -20.59
C VAL A 10 3.90 -4.03 -19.43
N TYR A 11 2.61 -4.34 -19.58
CA TYR A 11 1.62 -4.23 -18.52
C TYR A 11 2.01 -5.05 -17.28
N GLU A 12 2.37 -6.32 -17.48
CA GLU A 12 2.76 -7.24 -16.41
C GLU A 12 4.07 -6.78 -15.71
N ALA A 13 5.03 -6.20 -16.44
CA ALA A 13 6.27 -5.69 -15.87
C ALA A 13 6.12 -4.36 -15.11
N LEU A 14 5.11 -3.54 -15.43
CA LEU A 14 4.96 -2.20 -14.84
C LEU A 14 3.84 -2.09 -13.79
N ASP A 15 2.75 -2.82 -13.93
CA ASP A 15 1.51 -2.63 -13.15
C ASP A 15 1.04 -3.84 -12.33
N ARG A 16 1.54 -5.07 -12.59
CA ARG A 16 1.20 -6.20 -11.72
C ARG A 16 1.94 -6.05 -10.38
N GLY A 17 1.19 -5.65 -9.35
CA GLY A 17 1.71 -5.48 -7.99
C GLY A 17 2.11 -6.81 -7.36
N MET A 18 3.30 -6.82 -6.76
CA MET A 18 3.94 -7.78 -5.83
C MET A 18 3.82 -9.30 -6.05
N VAL A 19 3.00 -9.78 -6.98
CA VAL A 19 2.86 -11.19 -7.31
C VAL A 19 3.67 -11.46 -8.58
N GLY A 20 4.95 -11.76 -8.37
CA GLY A 20 5.74 -12.60 -9.28
C GLY A 20 6.67 -11.90 -10.28
N ASN A 21 7.88 -12.49 -10.35
CA ASN A 21 8.99 -12.34 -11.29
C ASN A 21 10.03 -11.26 -10.93
N GLY A 22 11.29 -11.68 -10.74
CA GLY A 22 12.41 -10.78 -10.42
C GLY A 22 12.69 -9.69 -11.46
N VAL A 23 12.07 -9.73 -12.64
CA VAL A 23 12.09 -8.64 -13.63
C VAL A 23 11.28 -7.43 -13.16
N THR A 24 10.09 -7.66 -12.60
CA THR A 24 9.23 -6.58 -12.08
C THR A 24 9.90 -5.89 -10.90
N ASP A 25 10.45 -6.67 -9.97
CA ASP A 25 11.18 -6.16 -8.81
C ASP A 25 12.43 -5.37 -9.23
N ALA A 26 13.16 -5.85 -10.24
CA ALA A 26 14.31 -5.13 -10.79
C ALA A 26 13.90 -3.79 -11.43
N VAL A 27 12.83 -3.76 -12.23
CA VAL A 27 12.32 -2.52 -12.84
C VAL A 27 11.89 -1.53 -11.76
N HIS A 28 11.13 -1.97 -10.75
CA HIS A 28 10.71 -1.11 -9.64
C HIS A 28 11.91 -0.63 -8.84
N GLY A 29 12.87 -1.50 -8.53
CA GLY A 29 14.11 -1.15 -7.83
C GLY A 29 14.94 -0.09 -8.58
N VAL A 30 15.07 -0.22 -9.90
CA VAL A 30 15.75 0.79 -10.74
C VAL A 30 15.01 2.13 -10.70
N LEU A 31 13.67 2.13 -10.83
CA LEU A 31 12.88 3.36 -10.78
C LEU A 31 12.96 4.04 -9.41
N ILE A 32 12.88 3.27 -8.32
CA ILE A 32 13.05 3.77 -6.96
C ILE A 32 14.45 4.36 -6.77
N GLY A 33 15.50 3.64 -7.18
CA GLY A 33 16.89 4.11 -7.13
C GLY A 33 17.06 5.44 -7.88
N LEU A 34 16.46 5.55 -9.07
CA LEU A 34 16.49 6.78 -9.85
C LEU A 34 15.77 7.94 -9.14
N ILE A 35 14.62 7.69 -8.50
CA ILE A 35 13.91 8.70 -7.70
C ILE A 35 14.80 9.17 -6.54
N LEU A 36 15.43 8.25 -5.81
CA LEU A 36 16.31 8.60 -4.69
C LEU A 36 17.51 9.43 -5.16
N VAL A 37 18.12 9.08 -6.29
CA VAL A 37 19.19 9.87 -6.91
C VAL A 37 18.70 11.27 -7.29
N ASN A 38 17.48 11.42 -7.81
CA ASN A 38 16.92 12.74 -8.14
C ASN A 38 16.68 13.59 -6.90
N VAL A 39 16.13 13.00 -5.83
CA VAL A 39 15.88 13.71 -4.57
C VAL A 39 17.22 14.15 -3.96
N LEU A 40 18.21 13.27 -3.94
CA LEU A 40 19.55 13.61 -3.46
C LEU A 40 20.20 14.71 -4.32
N ALA A 41 20.11 14.61 -5.64
CA ALA A 41 20.60 15.63 -6.56
C ALA A 41 19.93 16.99 -6.30
N ALA A 42 18.61 17.03 -6.11
CA ALA A 42 17.89 18.27 -5.81
C ALA A 42 18.31 18.89 -4.46
N VAL A 43 18.53 18.07 -3.44
CA VAL A 43 19.05 18.52 -2.14
C VAL A 43 20.47 19.09 -2.29
N LEU A 44 21.36 18.41 -3.02
CA LEU A 44 22.73 18.88 -3.24
C LEU A 44 22.78 20.13 -4.13
N GLU A 45 21.94 20.21 -5.17
CA GLU A 45 21.78 21.37 -6.04
C GLU A 45 21.25 22.60 -5.29
N SER A 46 20.54 22.42 -4.16
CA SER A 46 20.11 23.54 -3.32
C SER A 46 21.27 24.30 -2.65
N VAL A 47 22.47 23.69 -2.58
CA VAL A 47 23.68 24.31 -2.04
C VAL A 47 24.42 25.07 -3.14
N PRO A 48 24.56 26.41 -3.08
CA PRO A 48 25.11 27.22 -4.18
C PRO A 48 26.50 26.80 -4.65
N ALA A 49 27.38 26.40 -3.72
CA ALA A 49 28.74 25.94 -4.03
C ALA A 49 28.74 24.64 -4.85
N LEU A 50 27.86 23.69 -4.50
CA LEU A 50 27.75 22.41 -5.21
C LEU A 50 27.05 22.60 -6.56
N ALA A 51 26.01 23.44 -6.61
CA ALA A 51 25.31 23.78 -7.84
C ALA A 51 26.26 24.38 -8.89
N ALA A 52 27.12 25.31 -8.47
CA ALA A 52 28.11 25.92 -9.36
C ALA A 52 29.18 24.92 -9.81
N ALA A 53 29.65 24.05 -8.91
CA ALA A 53 30.72 23.09 -9.21
C ALA A 53 30.27 21.89 -10.07
N HIS A 54 29.01 21.46 -9.95
CA HIS A 54 28.50 20.22 -10.56
C HIS A 54 27.27 20.43 -11.46
N ALA A 55 27.09 21.64 -12.00
CA ALA A 55 25.92 22.01 -12.81
C ALA A 55 25.63 21.02 -13.97
N THR A 56 26.67 20.57 -14.66
CA THR A 56 26.55 19.60 -15.78
C THR A 56 26.07 18.24 -15.31
N LEU A 57 26.55 17.77 -14.15
CA LEU A 57 26.12 16.49 -13.56
C LEU A 57 24.65 16.56 -13.15
N PHE A 58 24.22 17.60 -12.45
CA PHE A 58 22.82 17.75 -12.03
C PHE A 58 21.88 17.84 -13.24
N LYS A 59 22.27 18.60 -14.28
CA LYS A 59 21.52 18.67 -15.53
C LYS A 59 21.45 17.32 -16.25
N ALA A 60 22.53 16.55 -16.26
CA ALA A 60 22.55 15.21 -16.84
C ALA A 60 21.62 14.25 -16.08
N ILE A 61 21.67 14.25 -14.74
CA ILE A 61 20.77 13.47 -13.88
C ILE A 61 19.32 13.84 -14.20
N GLU A 62 18.99 15.14 -14.29
CA GLU A 62 17.63 15.57 -14.60
C GLU A 62 17.16 15.07 -15.97
N ILE A 63 17.95 15.29 -17.03
CA ILE A 63 17.56 14.92 -18.40
C ILE A 63 17.36 13.40 -18.52
N VAL A 64 18.32 12.61 -18.01
CA VAL A 64 18.24 11.15 -18.05
C VAL A 64 17.02 10.67 -17.28
N SER A 65 16.78 11.23 -16.10
CA SER A 65 15.68 10.79 -15.24
C SER A 65 14.32 11.15 -15.80
N VAL A 66 14.16 12.36 -16.33
CA VAL A 66 12.93 12.79 -16.99
C VAL A 66 12.68 11.96 -18.25
N ALA A 67 13.71 11.64 -19.03
CA ALA A 67 13.57 10.76 -20.19
C ALA A 67 13.04 9.38 -19.76
N VAL A 68 13.64 8.76 -18.74
CA VAL A 68 13.19 7.46 -18.21
C VAL A 68 11.76 7.53 -17.69
N PHE A 69 11.41 8.52 -16.86
CA PHE A 69 10.06 8.68 -16.32
C PHE A 69 9.02 9.02 -17.40
N THR A 70 9.40 9.74 -18.45
CA THR A 70 8.52 10.01 -19.60
C THR A 70 8.23 8.71 -20.36
N VAL A 71 9.26 7.91 -20.63
CA VAL A 71 9.10 6.61 -21.29
C VAL A 71 8.23 5.69 -20.45
N GLU A 72 8.45 5.63 -19.14
CA GLU A 72 7.63 4.87 -18.21
C GLU A 72 6.17 5.35 -18.21
N TYR A 73 5.92 6.66 -18.10
CA TYR A 73 4.56 7.23 -18.14
C TYR A 73 3.85 6.90 -19.45
N ALA A 74 4.53 7.04 -20.58
CA ALA A 74 4.00 6.70 -21.90
C ALA A 74 3.73 5.20 -22.02
N ALA A 75 4.62 4.35 -21.50
CA ALA A 75 4.45 2.90 -21.49
C ALA A 75 3.23 2.50 -20.67
N ARG A 76 3.03 3.06 -19.47
CA ARG A 76 1.84 2.84 -18.63
C ARG A 76 0.56 3.27 -19.34
N LEU A 77 0.54 4.45 -19.96
CA LEU A 77 -0.62 4.93 -20.70
C LEU A 77 -0.91 4.08 -21.95
N TRP A 78 0.12 3.53 -22.57
CA TRP A 78 -0.03 2.62 -23.72
C TRP A 78 -0.54 1.24 -23.30
N SER A 79 -0.05 0.70 -22.19
CA SER A 79 -0.45 -0.60 -21.63
C SER A 79 -1.77 -0.57 -20.86
N ALA A 80 -2.25 0.61 -20.48
CA ALA A 80 -3.50 0.87 -19.76
C ALA A 80 -4.75 0.18 -20.36
N VAL A 81 -4.74 -0.15 -21.66
CA VAL A 81 -5.86 -0.83 -22.34
C VAL A 81 -6.01 -2.30 -21.90
N GLU A 82 -4.96 -2.89 -21.32
CA GLU A 82 -4.94 -4.27 -20.80
C GLU A 82 -5.49 -4.37 -19.36
N HIS A 83 -5.84 -3.24 -18.72
CA HIS A 83 -6.49 -3.26 -17.40
C HIS A 83 -7.85 -3.96 -17.46
N ALA A 84 -7.99 -5.07 -16.72
CA ALA A 84 -9.19 -5.91 -16.71
C ALA A 84 -10.52 -5.15 -16.44
N PRO A 85 -10.60 -4.12 -15.57
CA PRO A 85 -11.85 -3.39 -15.33
C PRO A 85 -12.34 -2.53 -16.50
N LEU A 86 -11.48 -2.28 -17.51
CA LEU A 86 -11.77 -1.41 -18.65
C LEU A 86 -11.79 -2.18 -19.99
N ALA A 87 -11.68 -3.51 -19.94
CA ALA A 87 -11.75 -4.38 -21.11
C ALA A 87 -13.14 -4.24 -21.78
N GLY A 88 -13.19 -3.51 -22.90
CA GLY A 88 -14.43 -3.25 -23.65
C GLY A 88 -14.73 -1.77 -23.94
N GLN A 89 -14.01 -0.82 -23.33
CA GLN A 89 -14.13 0.60 -23.67
C GLN A 89 -13.26 0.97 -24.89
N SER A 90 -13.68 1.98 -25.67
CA SER A 90 -12.86 2.55 -26.74
C SER A 90 -11.48 2.95 -26.18
N GLY A 91 -10.39 2.56 -26.85
CA GLY A 91 -9.03 2.69 -26.30
C GLY A 91 -8.63 4.10 -25.84
N LEU A 92 -9.23 5.15 -26.42
CA LEU A 92 -9.00 6.55 -26.01
C LEU A 92 -9.66 6.90 -24.67
N ARG A 93 -10.89 6.42 -24.43
CA ARG A 93 -11.60 6.65 -23.16
C ARG A 93 -10.95 5.89 -22.01
N ALA A 94 -10.51 4.65 -22.23
CA ALA A 94 -9.79 3.87 -21.23
C ALA A 94 -8.50 4.58 -20.79
N ARG A 95 -7.74 5.14 -21.74
CA ARG A 95 -6.53 5.91 -21.47
C ARG A 95 -6.81 7.20 -20.69
N LEU A 96 -7.81 7.97 -21.09
CA LEU A 96 -8.17 9.21 -20.39
C LEU A 96 -8.68 8.93 -18.96
N GLY A 97 -9.45 7.85 -18.78
CA GLY A 97 -9.90 7.42 -17.45
C GLY A 97 -8.72 7.06 -16.53
N ILE A 98 -7.74 6.31 -17.04
CA ILE A 98 -6.53 5.95 -16.28
C ILE A 98 -5.61 7.16 -16.04
N ALA A 99 -5.48 8.06 -17.01
CA ALA A 99 -4.66 9.27 -16.87
C ALA A 99 -5.15 10.18 -15.72
N ALA A 100 -6.46 10.17 -15.43
CA ALA A 100 -7.06 10.90 -14.32
C ALA A 100 -6.96 10.18 -12.96
N SER A 101 -6.35 8.99 -12.89
CA SER A 101 -6.14 8.28 -11.62
C SER A 101 -5.06 8.98 -10.77
N PRO A 102 -5.15 8.95 -9.43
CA PRO A 102 -4.17 9.61 -8.55
C PRO A 102 -2.72 9.22 -8.83
N ALA A 103 -2.48 7.94 -9.12
CA ALA A 103 -1.14 7.43 -9.39
C ALA A 103 -0.57 7.98 -10.72
N MET A 104 -1.39 8.08 -11.78
CA MET A 104 -0.95 8.66 -13.05
C MET A 104 -0.78 10.19 -12.96
N ILE A 105 -1.57 10.87 -12.13
CA ILE A 105 -1.37 12.29 -11.85
C ILE A 105 -0.01 12.51 -11.18
N ILE A 106 0.37 11.68 -10.20
CA ILE A 106 1.69 11.76 -9.56
C ILE A 106 2.82 11.58 -10.59
N ASP A 107 2.70 10.60 -11.49
CA ASP A 107 3.72 10.38 -12.54
C ASP A 107 3.81 11.57 -13.50
N LEU A 108 2.67 12.18 -13.85
CA LEU A 108 2.63 13.36 -14.71
C LEU A 108 3.29 14.56 -14.01
N VAL A 109 2.93 14.83 -12.75
CA VAL A 109 3.51 15.91 -11.95
C VAL A 109 5.02 15.75 -11.77
N ALA A 110 5.54 14.52 -11.76
CA ALA A 110 6.98 14.26 -11.65
C ALA A 110 7.79 14.70 -12.89
N ILE A 111 7.20 14.63 -14.09
CA ILE A 111 7.86 15.02 -15.36
C ILE A 111 7.49 16.43 -15.82
N LEU A 112 6.33 16.95 -15.40
CA LEU A 112 5.77 18.22 -15.85
C LEU A 112 6.72 19.43 -15.68
N PRO A 113 7.47 19.60 -14.57
CA PRO A 113 8.32 20.79 -14.37
C PRO A 113 9.38 20.95 -15.47
N PHE A 114 9.94 19.86 -15.97
CA PHE A 114 10.93 19.91 -17.04
C PHE A 114 10.32 20.40 -18.34
N TYR A 115 9.16 19.86 -18.73
CA TYR A 115 8.49 20.30 -19.96
C TYR A 115 7.97 21.73 -19.85
N LEU A 116 7.49 22.15 -18.68
CA LEU A 116 7.11 23.55 -18.43
C LEU A 116 8.30 24.50 -18.57
N SER A 117 9.49 24.10 -18.10
CA SER A 117 10.71 24.89 -18.25
C SER A 117 11.14 25.12 -19.70
N LEU A 118 10.73 24.23 -20.61
CA LEU A 118 10.97 24.38 -22.05
C LEU A 118 9.92 25.25 -22.74
N ALA A 119 8.69 25.26 -22.21
CA ALA A 119 7.55 25.91 -22.83
C ALA A 119 7.34 27.36 -22.34
N VAL A 120 7.70 27.64 -21.10
CA VAL A 120 7.44 28.93 -20.44
C VAL A 120 8.68 29.35 -19.66
N ASP A 121 9.02 30.64 -19.74
CA ASP A 121 10.11 31.25 -18.99
C ASP A 121 9.67 31.52 -17.53
N ILE A 122 9.45 30.44 -16.78
CA ILE A 122 9.09 30.49 -15.35
C ILE A 122 10.37 30.60 -14.53
N ASP A 123 10.33 31.33 -13.42
CA ASP A 123 11.44 31.38 -12.46
C ASP A 123 11.89 29.97 -12.07
N LEU A 124 13.15 29.66 -12.40
CA LEU A 124 13.80 28.38 -12.18
C LEU A 124 13.73 27.93 -10.72
N ARG A 125 13.59 28.87 -9.77
CA ARG A 125 13.45 28.59 -8.33
C ARG A 125 12.13 27.90 -8.00
N PHE A 126 11.02 28.32 -8.63
CA PHE A 126 9.72 27.66 -8.43
C PHE A 126 9.73 26.27 -9.07
N LEU A 127 10.33 26.14 -10.25
CA LEU A 127 10.49 24.85 -10.92
C LEU A 127 11.35 23.89 -10.09
N LEU A 128 12.38 24.38 -9.40
CA LEU A 128 13.22 23.60 -8.47
C LEU A 128 12.38 22.95 -7.36
N LEU A 129 11.45 23.69 -6.75
CA LEU A 129 10.55 23.15 -5.72
C LEU A 129 9.64 22.06 -6.30
N LEU A 130 9.12 22.26 -7.51
CA LEU A 130 8.28 21.27 -8.18
C LEU A 130 9.04 19.98 -8.53
N ARG A 131 10.37 20.04 -8.74
CA ARG A 131 11.19 18.83 -8.94
C ARG A 131 11.16 17.92 -7.71
N LEU A 132 11.03 18.46 -6.49
CA LEU A 132 10.91 17.64 -5.28
C LEU A 132 9.61 16.81 -5.26
N LEU A 133 8.58 17.20 -6.02
CA LEU A 133 7.36 16.39 -6.17
C LEU A 133 7.64 15.04 -6.83
N ARG A 134 8.79 14.85 -7.50
CA ARG A 134 9.24 13.52 -7.98
C ARG A 134 9.34 12.50 -6.84
N PHE A 135 9.59 12.94 -5.60
CA PHE A 135 9.55 12.08 -4.41
C PHE A 135 8.17 11.43 -4.23
N LEU A 136 7.08 12.11 -4.58
CA LEU A 136 5.73 11.55 -4.48
C LEU A 136 5.55 10.30 -5.36
N LYS A 137 6.39 10.11 -6.38
CA LYS A 137 6.41 8.91 -7.21
C LYS A 137 6.72 7.65 -6.39
N LEU A 138 7.42 7.77 -5.24
CA LEU A 138 7.61 6.65 -4.31
C LEU A 138 6.29 6.11 -3.74
N ALA A 139 5.25 6.93 -3.66
CA ALA A 139 3.93 6.51 -3.19
C ALA A 139 3.35 5.36 -4.04
N ARG A 140 3.73 5.27 -5.32
CA ARG A 140 3.30 4.19 -6.23
C ARG A 140 3.90 2.83 -5.88
N TYR A 141 5.14 2.82 -5.40
CA TYR A 141 5.87 1.58 -5.11
C TYR A 141 5.70 1.13 -3.65
N SER A 142 4.95 1.90 -2.85
CA SER A 142 4.63 1.53 -1.47
C SER A 142 3.14 1.18 -1.35
N PRO A 143 2.83 -0.11 -1.06
CA PRO A 143 1.45 -0.53 -0.78
C PRO A 143 0.80 0.33 0.33
N GLY A 144 1.56 0.71 1.36
CA GLY A 144 1.08 1.57 2.44
C GLY A 144 0.61 2.95 1.97
N PHE A 145 1.37 3.61 1.09
CA PHE A 145 0.93 4.91 0.55
C PHE A 145 -0.31 4.80 -0.33
N THR A 146 -0.41 3.76 -1.15
CA THR A 146 -1.62 3.54 -1.95
C THR A 146 -2.85 3.30 -1.04
N SER A 147 -2.72 2.52 0.04
CA SER A 147 -3.77 2.37 1.06
C SER A 147 -4.15 3.67 1.75
N LEU A 148 -3.18 4.56 2.02
CA LEU A 148 -3.45 5.87 2.61
C LEU A 148 -4.23 6.77 1.64
N ILE A 149 -3.83 6.81 0.36
CA ILE A 149 -4.54 7.57 -0.68
C ILE A 149 -5.97 7.06 -0.83
N ASP A 150 -6.15 5.73 -0.90
CA ASP A 150 -7.46 5.09 -1.00
C ASP A 150 -8.33 5.42 0.23
N ALA A 151 -7.76 5.37 1.43
CA ALA A 151 -8.44 5.73 2.68
C ALA A 151 -8.94 7.18 2.67
N VAL A 152 -8.08 8.13 2.29
CA VAL A 152 -8.41 9.56 2.19
C VAL A 152 -9.49 9.80 1.13
N TRP A 153 -9.38 9.15 -0.03
CA TRP A 153 -10.34 9.31 -1.11
C TRP A 153 -11.73 8.79 -0.74
N ASN A 154 -11.77 7.63 -0.08
CA ASN A 154 -13.00 7.01 0.39
C ASN A 154 -13.67 7.84 1.48
N GLU A 155 -12.89 8.46 2.37
CA GLU A 155 -13.39 9.31 3.46
C GLU A 155 -13.47 10.81 3.12
N ARG A 156 -13.33 11.19 1.85
CA ARG A 156 -13.31 12.60 1.43
C ARG A 156 -14.53 13.42 1.88
N ARG A 157 -15.68 12.77 2.04
CA ARG A 157 -16.91 13.44 2.54
C ARG A 157 -16.79 13.77 4.03
N ALA A 158 -16.31 12.81 4.83
CA ALA A 158 -16.08 13.01 6.27
C ALA A 158 -14.93 14.00 6.52
N LEU A 159 -13.84 13.90 5.76
CA LEU A 159 -12.73 14.86 5.80
C LEU A 159 -13.15 16.26 5.34
N GLY A 160 -14.01 16.36 4.33
CA GLY A 160 -14.59 17.64 3.91
C GLY A 160 -15.45 18.28 5.02
N ALA A 161 -16.24 17.48 5.73
CA ALA A 161 -17.02 17.95 6.87
C ALA A 161 -16.13 18.40 8.04
N SER A 162 -15.07 17.65 8.37
CA SER A 162 -14.12 18.05 9.42
C SER A 162 -13.36 19.32 9.06
N LEU A 163 -12.98 19.50 7.79
CA LEU A 163 -12.38 20.73 7.29
C LEU A 163 -13.33 21.92 7.39
N LEU A 164 -14.62 21.75 7.07
CA LEU A 164 -15.61 22.81 7.21
C LEU A 164 -15.78 23.24 8.69
N ILE A 165 -15.79 22.28 9.61
CA ILE A 165 -15.81 22.53 11.05
C ILE A 165 -14.54 23.29 11.46
N PHE A 166 -13.36 22.86 10.99
CA PHE A 166 -12.07 23.55 11.20
C PHE A 166 -12.10 25.01 10.76
N LEU A 167 -12.49 25.27 9.52
CA LEU A 167 -12.58 26.62 8.97
C LEU A 167 -13.59 27.49 9.74
N SER A 168 -14.71 26.90 10.19
CA SER A 168 -15.71 27.62 10.98
C SER A 168 -15.15 28.06 12.34
N ALA A 169 -14.48 27.16 13.08
CA ALA A 169 -13.89 27.54 14.36
C ALA A 169 -12.70 28.49 14.19
N LEU A 170 -11.92 28.35 13.12
CA LEU A 170 -10.84 29.28 12.78
C LEU A 170 -11.38 30.70 12.59
N LEU A 171 -12.42 30.87 11.78
CA LEU A 171 -13.03 32.18 11.56
C LEU A 171 -13.65 32.75 12.84
N PHE A 172 -14.30 31.89 13.64
CA PHE A 172 -14.88 32.30 14.93
C PHE A 172 -13.81 32.73 15.94
N ALA A 173 -12.75 31.93 16.10
CA ALA A 173 -11.64 32.21 17.01
C ALA A 173 -10.89 33.48 16.60
N ALA A 174 -10.61 33.66 15.30
CA ALA A 174 -9.98 34.88 14.78
C ALA A 174 -10.84 36.12 15.04
N SER A 175 -12.15 36.03 14.80
CA SER A 175 -13.08 37.14 15.03
C SER A 175 -13.21 37.49 16.51
N ALA A 176 -13.32 36.49 17.38
CA ALA A 176 -13.38 36.67 18.83
C ALA A 176 -12.07 37.25 19.37
N MET A 177 -10.92 36.80 18.86
CA MET A 177 -9.61 37.29 19.26
C MET A 177 -9.41 38.74 18.85
N ARG A 178 -9.76 39.09 17.60
CA ARG A 178 -9.78 40.48 17.15
C ARG A 178 -10.64 41.33 18.09
N LEU A 179 -11.88 40.92 18.37
CA LEU A 179 -12.77 41.68 19.23
C LEU A 179 -12.16 41.95 20.62
N ALA A 180 -11.44 40.98 21.17
CA ALA A 180 -10.80 41.10 22.48
C ALA A 180 -9.50 41.92 22.48
N GLU A 181 -8.71 41.93 21.39
CA GLU A 181 -7.34 42.47 21.40
C GLU A 181 -7.08 43.63 20.44
N HIS A 182 -7.99 43.92 19.50
CA HIS A 182 -7.73 44.94 18.45
C HIS A 182 -7.42 46.34 19.00
N GLU A 183 -7.99 46.73 20.15
CA GLU A 183 -7.67 48.01 20.81
C GLU A 183 -6.29 47.99 21.49
N ALA A 184 -5.91 46.87 22.09
CA ALA A 184 -4.67 46.73 22.84
C ALA A 184 -3.46 46.44 21.92
N GLN A 185 -3.70 45.76 20.81
CA GLN A 185 -2.69 45.30 19.85
C GLN A 185 -3.16 45.51 18.40
N PRO A 186 -3.37 46.75 17.95
CA PRO A 186 -3.87 47.05 16.61
C PRO A 186 -2.93 46.55 15.50
N ASP A 187 -1.62 46.52 15.73
CA ASP A 187 -0.64 46.06 14.74
C ASP A 187 -0.66 44.53 14.55
N LYS A 188 -1.22 43.77 15.52
CA LYS A 188 -1.23 42.29 15.49
C LYS A 188 -2.62 41.69 15.29
N PHE A 189 -3.66 42.34 15.82
CA PHE A 189 -5.05 41.88 15.76
C PHE A 189 -5.95 42.92 15.06
N GLY A 190 -5.36 43.76 14.21
CA GLY A 190 -6.01 44.89 13.54
C GLY A 190 -6.93 44.53 12.38
N THR A 191 -6.84 43.33 11.82
CA THR A 191 -7.76 42.75 10.82
C THR A 191 -8.15 41.31 11.20
N ILE A 192 -9.25 40.78 10.63
CA ILE A 192 -9.59 39.35 10.82
C ILE A 192 -8.48 38.44 10.26
N PRO A 193 -7.94 38.67 9.04
CA PRO A 193 -6.80 37.91 8.53
C PRO A 193 -5.58 37.87 9.46
N ASP A 194 -5.23 38.99 10.09
CA ASP A 194 -4.10 39.01 11.04
C ASP A 194 -4.38 38.09 12.25
N ALA A 195 -5.61 38.13 12.77
CA ALA A 195 -6.05 37.24 13.84
C ALA A 195 -6.19 35.76 13.38
N MET A 196 -6.42 35.50 12.08
CA MET A 196 -6.47 34.16 11.52
C MET A 196 -5.12 33.46 11.61
N TRP A 197 -4.00 34.18 11.44
CA TRP A 197 -2.67 33.59 11.62
C TRP A 197 -2.50 33.02 13.04
N TRP A 198 -2.83 33.82 14.06
CA TRP A 198 -2.85 33.36 15.45
C TRP A 198 -3.83 32.18 15.67
N ALA A 199 -5.04 32.25 15.09
CA ALA A 199 -6.04 31.21 15.24
C ALA A 199 -5.60 29.89 14.61
N VAL A 200 -4.96 29.93 13.43
CA VAL A 200 -4.39 28.75 12.75
C VAL A 200 -3.36 28.09 13.66
N ILE A 201 -2.31 28.81 14.08
CA ILE A 201 -1.22 28.22 14.86
C ILE A 201 -1.68 27.73 16.24
N THR A 202 -2.75 28.31 16.79
CA THR A 202 -3.33 27.90 18.08
C THR A 202 -4.22 26.66 17.92
N LEU A 203 -5.13 26.65 16.93
CA LEU A 203 -6.01 25.51 16.65
C LEU A 203 -5.23 24.29 16.16
N THR A 204 -4.11 24.48 15.46
CA THR A 204 -3.22 23.40 15.03
C THR A 204 -2.16 23.06 16.07
N THR A 205 -2.24 23.61 17.29
CA THR A 205 -1.33 23.33 18.41
C THR A 205 0.16 23.61 18.15
N VAL A 206 0.48 24.50 17.19
CA VAL A 206 1.86 24.89 16.84
C VAL A 206 2.39 25.95 17.80
N GLY A 207 1.66 27.06 17.96
CA GLY A 207 1.97 28.11 18.93
C GLY A 207 3.39 28.70 18.87
N TYR A 208 3.78 29.31 17.74
CA TYR A 208 5.11 29.93 17.59
C TYR A 208 5.43 31.00 18.64
N GLY A 209 4.42 31.67 19.21
CA GLY A 209 4.58 32.69 20.25
C GLY A 209 4.96 34.09 19.74
N ASP A 210 4.89 34.31 18.43
CA ASP A 210 5.07 35.59 17.75
C ASP A 210 3.92 36.58 18.04
N VAL A 211 2.70 36.06 18.13
CA VAL A 211 1.49 36.81 18.47
C VAL A 211 0.71 36.07 19.57
N TYR A 212 0.29 36.79 20.61
CA TYR A 212 -0.48 36.22 21.73
C TYR A 212 -1.33 37.30 22.41
N PRO A 213 -2.43 36.94 23.08
CA PRO A 213 -3.27 37.91 23.77
C PRO A 213 -2.61 38.46 25.04
N ILE A 214 -2.78 39.76 25.28
CA ILE A 214 -2.29 40.41 26.50
C ILE A 214 -3.43 40.76 27.46
N THR A 215 -4.65 40.90 26.96
CA THR A 215 -5.85 41.21 27.75
C THR A 215 -6.40 39.97 28.46
N THR A 216 -7.16 40.19 29.54
CA THR A 216 -7.85 39.11 30.26
C THR A 216 -8.88 38.41 29.37
N ALA A 217 -9.67 39.18 28.61
CA ALA A 217 -10.65 38.64 27.67
C ALA A 217 -9.97 37.78 26.59
N GLY A 218 -8.86 38.27 26.03
CA GLY A 218 -8.10 37.54 25.03
C GLY A 218 -7.51 36.24 25.55
N LYS A 219 -6.99 36.23 26.79
CA LYS A 219 -6.50 35.01 27.44
C LYS A 219 -7.61 33.96 27.65
N MET A 220 -8.84 34.39 27.97
CA MET A 220 -9.99 33.48 28.05
C MET A 220 -10.33 32.89 26.68
N VAL A 221 -10.39 33.73 25.63
CA VAL A 221 -10.61 33.29 24.25
C VAL A 221 -9.54 32.28 23.81
N ALA A 222 -8.27 32.56 24.12
CA ALA A 222 -7.16 31.67 23.82
C ALA A 222 -7.27 30.33 24.55
N GLY A 223 -7.66 30.32 25.83
CA GLY A 223 -7.86 29.09 26.60
C GLY A 223 -8.94 28.19 25.97
N VAL A 224 -10.08 28.78 25.59
CA VAL A 224 -11.16 28.04 24.90
C VAL A 224 -10.70 27.56 23.53
N THR A 225 -10.02 28.41 22.77
CA THR A 225 -9.51 28.09 21.42
C THR A 225 -8.49 26.94 21.46
N ALA A 226 -7.59 26.93 22.44
CA ALA A 226 -6.61 25.86 22.62
C ALA A 226 -7.29 24.50 22.90
N MET A 227 -8.32 24.48 23.76
CA MET A 227 -9.10 23.27 24.03
C MET A 227 -9.84 22.78 22.78
N LEU A 228 -10.45 23.70 22.02
CA LEU A 228 -11.10 23.39 20.76
C LEU A 228 -10.11 22.80 19.74
N GLY A 229 -8.90 23.35 19.63
CA GLY A 229 -7.87 22.85 18.71
C GLY A 229 -7.58 21.35 18.88
N ILE A 230 -7.42 20.90 20.13
CA ILE A 230 -7.18 19.47 20.45
C ILE A 230 -8.35 18.61 19.98
N ALA A 231 -9.58 19.01 20.30
CA ALA A 231 -10.79 18.28 19.90
C ALA A 231 -10.96 18.24 18.38
N MET A 232 -10.60 19.32 17.69
CA MET A 232 -10.73 19.44 16.24
C MET A 232 -9.71 18.61 15.47
N LEU A 233 -8.47 18.52 15.94
CA LEU A 233 -7.44 17.67 15.33
C LEU A 233 -7.73 16.17 15.50
N ALA A 234 -8.42 15.78 16.58
CA ALA A 234 -8.77 14.39 16.83
C ALA A 234 -9.67 13.80 15.72
N LEU A 235 -10.56 14.61 15.13
CA LEU A 235 -11.51 14.15 14.11
C LEU A 235 -10.85 13.69 12.79
N PRO A 236 -10.09 14.53 12.05
CA PRO A 236 -9.43 14.09 10.82
C PRO A 236 -8.38 13.00 11.09
N CYS A 237 -7.64 13.08 12.21
CA CYS A 237 -6.68 12.04 12.59
C CYS A 237 -7.38 10.69 12.81
N GLY A 238 -8.49 10.67 13.55
CA GLY A 238 -9.29 9.47 13.79
C GLY A 238 -9.89 8.90 12.50
N ILE A 239 -10.46 9.75 11.64
CA ILE A 239 -11.01 9.35 10.34
C ILE A 239 -9.93 8.66 9.49
N ILE A 240 -8.77 9.29 9.34
CA ILE A 240 -7.66 8.75 8.54
C ILE A 240 -7.14 7.45 9.17
N ALA A 241 -6.93 7.42 10.49
CA ALA A 241 -6.41 6.24 11.18
C ALA A 241 -7.34 5.02 11.02
N THR A 242 -8.65 5.20 11.26
CA THR A 242 -9.63 4.13 11.11
C THR A 242 -9.77 3.69 9.66
N ALA A 243 -9.79 4.63 8.71
CA ALA A 243 -9.90 4.30 7.29
C ALA A 243 -8.66 3.58 6.76
N PHE A 244 -7.46 4.01 7.18
CA PHE A 244 -6.20 3.39 6.83
C PHE A 244 -6.10 1.97 7.40
N ALA A 245 -6.43 1.78 8.67
CA ALA A 245 -6.47 0.46 9.30
C ALA A 245 -7.44 -0.49 8.58
N ARG A 246 -8.63 0.02 8.22
CA ARG A 246 -9.63 -0.74 7.45
C ARG A 246 -9.14 -1.12 6.05
N GLU A 247 -8.43 -0.22 5.37
CA GLU A 247 -7.90 -0.50 4.02
C GLU A 247 -6.76 -1.52 4.05
N ILE A 248 -5.88 -1.46 5.06
CA ILE A 248 -4.84 -2.49 5.28
C ILE A 248 -5.49 -3.85 5.52
N GLN A 249 -6.42 -3.94 6.49
CA GLN A 249 -7.11 -5.19 6.81
C GLN A 249 -7.86 -5.75 5.59
N ARG A 250 -8.50 -4.90 4.80
CA ARG A 250 -9.18 -5.31 3.56
C ARG A 250 -8.21 -5.83 2.51
N ARG A 251 -7.03 -5.22 2.35
CA ARG A 251 -6.01 -5.72 1.40
C ARG A 251 -5.45 -7.05 1.85
N ASP A 252 -5.14 -7.20 3.13
CA ASP A 252 -4.71 -8.49 3.70
C ASP A 252 -5.78 -9.56 3.47
N PHE A 253 -7.07 -9.21 3.64
CA PHE A 253 -8.19 -10.09 3.32
C PHE A 253 -8.24 -10.46 1.84
N VAL A 254 -8.13 -9.50 0.90
CA VAL A 254 -8.21 -9.79 -0.55
C VAL A 254 -7.02 -10.62 -1.04
N VAL A 255 -5.82 -10.32 -0.57
CA VAL A 255 -4.61 -11.10 -0.90
C VAL A 255 -4.77 -12.52 -0.37
N THR A 256 -5.17 -12.68 0.89
CA THR A 256 -5.47 -13.99 1.50
C THR A 256 -6.57 -14.71 0.75
N TRP A 257 -7.64 -14.03 0.32
CA TRP A 257 -8.73 -14.62 -0.47
C TRP A 257 -8.23 -15.13 -1.82
N SER A 258 -7.44 -14.34 -2.55
CA SER A 258 -6.90 -14.78 -3.84
C SER A 258 -5.98 -16.00 -3.72
N MET A 259 -5.29 -16.12 -2.58
CA MET A 259 -4.44 -17.28 -2.27
C MET A 259 -5.30 -18.50 -1.87
N VAL A 260 -6.35 -18.30 -1.06
CA VAL A 260 -7.30 -19.33 -0.59
C VAL A 260 -8.19 -19.85 -1.71
N ALA A 261 -8.78 -18.97 -2.53
CA ALA A 261 -9.61 -19.34 -3.68
C ALA A 261 -8.81 -20.06 -4.78
N GLY A 262 -7.48 -19.85 -4.82
CA GLY A 262 -6.56 -20.61 -5.66
C GLY A 262 -6.26 -22.02 -5.16
N VAL A 263 -6.58 -22.33 -3.90
CA VAL A 263 -6.46 -23.68 -3.34
C VAL A 263 -7.69 -24.48 -3.77
N PRO A 264 -7.51 -25.61 -4.49
CA PRO A 264 -8.63 -26.48 -4.88
C PRO A 264 -9.49 -26.94 -3.68
N LEU A 265 -8.91 -26.95 -2.48
CA LEU A 265 -9.57 -27.26 -1.21
C LEU A 265 -10.80 -26.38 -0.92
N PHE A 266 -10.80 -25.11 -1.32
CA PHE A 266 -11.85 -24.15 -0.90
C PHE A 266 -12.83 -23.77 -2.02
N SER A 267 -12.72 -24.36 -3.21
CA SER A 267 -13.57 -24.02 -4.36
C SER A 267 -15.03 -24.43 -4.21
N GLY A 268 -15.33 -25.37 -3.31
CA GLY A 268 -16.69 -25.87 -3.04
C GLY A 268 -17.44 -25.14 -1.92
N LEU A 269 -16.85 -24.11 -1.31
CA LEU A 269 -17.42 -23.38 -0.18
C LEU A 269 -18.19 -22.14 -0.64
N ASP A 270 -19.27 -21.82 0.07
CA ASP A 270 -20.00 -20.58 -0.15
C ASP A 270 -19.25 -19.35 0.41
N ALA A 271 -19.63 -18.15 -0.01
CA ALA A 271 -18.93 -16.92 0.36
C ALA A 271 -18.90 -16.69 1.89
N THR A 272 -19.90 -17.18 2.61
CA THR A 272 -19.99 -17.10 4.08
C THR A 272 -18.99 -18.02 4.76
N ALA A 273 -18.95 -19.30 4.39
CA ALA A 273 -18.01 -20.28 4.91
C ALA A 273 -16.56 -19.85 4.66
N VAL A 274 -16.27 -19.32 3.47
CA VAL A 274 -14.92 -18.83 3.19
C VAL A 274 -14.61 -17.60 4.03
N ALA A 275 -15.53 -16.66 4.23
CA ALA A 275 -15.30 -15.50 5.10
C ALA A 275 -15.01 -15.89 6.56
N ASP A 276 -15.55 -17.00 7.04
CA ASP A 276 -15.29 -17.52 8.38
C ASP A 276 -13.91 -18.17 8.48
N ILE A 277 -13.52 -19.01 7.50
CA ILE A 277 -12.16 -19.57 7.41
C ILE A 277 -11.11 -18.46 7.33
N MET A 278 -11.39 -17.44 6.51
CA MET A 278 -10.52 -16.29 6.32
C MET A 278 -10.24 -15.51 7.62
N ARG A 279 -11.18 -15.49 8.56
CA ARG A 279 -10.98 -14.84 9.86
C ARG A 279 -10.08 -15.63 10.80
N ALA A 280 -9.97 -16.93 10.58
CA ALA A 280 -9.09 -17.81 11.35
C ALA A 280 -7.71 -18.00 10.72
N LEU A 281 -7.55 -17.69 9.43
CA LEU A 281 -6.26 -17.80 8.75
C LEU A 281 -5.31 -16.69 9.19
N ARG A 282 -4.07 -17.07 9.49
CA ARG A 282 -2.96 -16.14 9.75
C ARG A 282 -1.96 -16.22 8.61
N SER A 283 -1.39 -15.10 8.22
CA SER A 283 -0.32 -15.07 7.22
C SER A 283 1.04 -14.98 7.90
N GLU A 284 1.94 -15.89 7.52
CA GLU A 284 3.31 -15.95 8.01
C GLU A 284 4.28 -15.93 6.83
N THR A 285 5.43 -15.27 6.99
CA THR A 285 6.47 -15.15 5.95
C THR A 285 7.79 -15.66 6.49
N PHE A 286 8.50 -16.43 5.67
CA PHE A 286 9.74 -17.12 6.00
C PHE A 286 10.85 -16.77 5.01
N GLU A 287 12.07 -16.59 5.53
CA GLU A 287 13.27 -16.31 4.74
C GLU A 287 13.85 -17.57 4.07
N PRO A 288 14.62 -17.43 2.97
CA PRO A 288 15.29 -18.56 2.35
C PRO A 288 16.17 -19.35 3.34
N GLY A 289 15.88 -20.64 3.49
CA GLY A 289 16.57 -21.54 4.40
C GLY A 289 15.98 -21.61 5.81
N GLU A 290 15.00 -20.78 6.14
CA GLU A 290 14.32 -20.80 7.43
C GLU A 290 13.47 -22.07 7.61
N VAL A 291 13.45 -22.62 8.83
CA VAL A 291 12.68 -23.83 9.17
C VAL A 291 11.28 -23.42 9.60
N ILE A 292 10.27 -23.84 8.86
CA ILE A 292 8.86 -23.56 9.13
C ILE A 292 8.37 -24.44 10.30
N CYS A 293 8.69 -25.73 10.27
CA CYS A 293 8.46 -26.64 11.39
C CYS A 293 9.44 -27.82 11.32
N ARG A 294 9.71 -28.43 12.48
CA ARG A 294 10.59 -29.60 12.56
C ARG A 294 9.79 -30.87 12.75
N ARG A 295 10.32 -31.95 12.18
CA ARG A 295 9.83 -33.29 12.44
C ARG A 295 9.81 -33.57 13.95
N GLY A 296 8.75 -34.21 14.43
CA GLY A 296 8.57 -34.57 15.83
C GLY A 296 7.99 -33.46 16.70
N GLU A 297 7.92 -32.21 16.22
CA GLU A 297 7.20 -31.15 16.92
C GLU A 297 5.69 -31.45 16.96
N PRO A 298 4.95 -31.05 18.00
CA PRO A 298 3.51 -31.19 18.03
C PRO A 298 2.85 -30.34 16.93
N ALA A 299 1.90 -30.92 16.18
CA ALA A 299 1.18 -30.18 15.15
C ALA A 299 -0.02 -29.44 15.75
N HIS A 300 0.08 -28.11 15.83
CA HIS A 300 -1.00 -27.24 16.31
C HIS A 300 -1.70 -26.46 15.20
N SER A 301 -1.21 -26.56 13.97
CA SER A 301 -1.69 -25.81 12.81
C SER A 301 -1.49 -26.59 11.52
N MET A 302 -2.34 -26.36 10.53
CA MET A 302 -2.08 -26.71 9.13
C MET A 302 -1.64 -25.48 8.37
N PHE A 303 -0.93 -25.67 7.26
CA PHE A 303 -0.44 -24.58 6.45
C PHE A 303 -0.77 -24.78 4.98
N VAL A 304 -1.02 -23.67 4.29
CA VAL A 304 -1.16 -23.62 2.84
C VAL A 304 -0.05 -22.72 2.31
N VAL A 305 0.71 -23.20 1.32
CA VAL A 305 1.70 -22.35 0.64
C VAL A 305 0.94 -21.34 -0.21
N ALA A 306 1.10 -20.08 0.15
CA ALA A 306 0.50 -18.95 -0.54
C ALA A 306 1.45 -18.43 -1.64
N GLU A 307 2.74 -18.37 -1.32
CA GLU A 307 3.82 -17.94 -2.22
C GLU A 307 5.13 -18.67 -1.88
N GLY A 308 5.99 -18.87 -2.88
CA GLY A 308 7.30 -19.50 -2.72
C GLY A 308 7.26 -21.03 -2.80
N GLU A 309 8.39 -21.64 -2.50
CA GLU A 309 8.59 -23.09 -2.51
C GLU A 309 9.08 -23.57 -1.14
N VAL A 310 8.42 -24.61 -0.61
CA VAL A 310 8.82 -25.27 0.64
C VAL A 310 9.42 -26.63 0.32
N LEU A 311 10.61 -26.88 0.88
CA LEU A 311 11.24 -28.18 0.87
C LEU A 311 10.69 -29.02 2.03
N VAL A 312 10.12 -30.17 1.69
CA VAL A 312 9.64 -31.18 2.64
C VAL A 312 10.71 -32.26 2.78
N GLU A 313 11.26 -32.41 3.98
CA GLU A 313 12.25 -33.44 4.32
C GLU A 313 11.60 -34.54 5.19
N ALA A 314 11.16 -35.62 4.54
CA ALA A 314 10.53 -36.79 5.18
C ALA A 314 11.44 -38.04 5.06
N ASP A 315 11.10 -39.12 5.79
CA ASP A 315 11.84 -40.40 5.69
C ASP A 315 11.81 -41.00 4.28
N ALA A 316 10.70 -40.79 3.55
CA ALA A 316 10.51 -41.28 2.19
C ALA A 316 11.32 -40.48 1.15
N GLY A 317 11.95 -39.36 1.53
CA GLY A 317 12.75 -38.53 0.65
C GLY A 317 12.44 -37.03 0.79
N ARG A 318 13.00 -36.26 -0.15
CA ARG A 318 12.81 -34.81 -0.24
C ARG A 318 11.86 -34.48 -1.39
N THR A 319 10.82 -33.72 -1.10
CA THR A 319 9.88 -33.20 -2.12
C THR A 319 9.74 -31.70 -1.99
N VAL A 320 9.37 -31.02 -3.07
CA VAL A 320 9.13 -29.57 -3.08
C VAL A 320 7.64 -29.35 -3.28
N ILE A 321 7.07 -28.50 -2.43
CA ILE A 321 5.69 -28.05 -2.55
C ILE A 321 5.65 -26.55 -2.85
N GLY A 322 4.72 -26.16 -3.71
CA GLY A 322 4.56 -24.80 -4.21
C GLY A 322 3.19 -24.20 -3.90
N PRO A 323 2.88 -23.02 -4.46
CA PRO A 323 1.65 -22.30 -4.17
C PRO A 323 0.37 -23.13 -4.42
N GLY A 324 -0.60 -23.01 -3.52
CA GLY A 324 -1.88 -23.74 -3.56
C GLY A 324 -1.81 -25.15 -2.97
N GLN A 325 -0.63 -25.63 -2.56
CA GLN A 325 -0.48 -26.92 -1.88
C GLN A 325 -0.52 -26.74 -0.36
N CYS A 326 -1.17 -27.68 0.33
CA CYS A 326 -1.31 -27.73 1.78
C CYS A 326 -0.31 -28.72 2.39
N PHE A 327 0.07 -28.47 3.64
CA PHE A 327 0.90 -29.39 4.43
C PHE A 327 0.55 -29.35 5.92
N GLY A 328 0.79 -30.48 6.60
CA GLY A 328 0.55 -30.62 8.03
C GLY A 328 -0.91 -30.89 8.40
N GLU A 329 -1.77 -31.11 7.41
CA GLU A 329 -3.19 -31.46 7.54
C GLU A 329 -3.39 -32.76 8.32
N ALA A 330 -2.64 -33.83 8.01
CA ALA A 330 -2.78 -35.11 8.71
C ALA A 330 -2.48 -34.99 10.21
N ALA A 331 -1.41 -34.26 10.56
CA ALA A 331 -0.98 -34.12 11.95
C ALA A 331 -1.87 -33.15 12.75
N ALA A 332 -2.40 -32.10 12.12
CA ALA A 332 -3.33 -31.16 12.73
C ALA A 332 -4.66 -31.82 13.12
N PHE A 333 -5.15 -32.78 12.34
CA PHE A 333 -6.40 -33.50 12.62
C PHE A 333 -6.25 -34.62 13.66
N GLU A 334 -5.16 -35.38 13.60
CA GLU A 334 -4.95 -36.54 14.49
C GLU A 334 -4.28 -36.17 15.83
N ARG A 335 -4.03 -34.86 16.08
CA ARG A 335 -3.20 -34.37 17.19
C ARG A 335 -1.86 -35.13 17.26
N ALA A 336 -1.27 -35.36 16.10
CA ALA A 336 -0.03 -36.10 15.93
C ALA A 336 1.18 -35.16 15.87
N THR A 337 2.38 -35.73 15.92
CA THR A 337 3.62 -34.98 15.69
C THR A 337 3.86 -34.76 14.19
N ARG A 338 4.63 -33.73 13.85
CA ARG A 338 5.02 -33.42 12.46
C ARG A 338 5.81 -34.59 11.87
N GLY A 339 5.35 -35.12 10.74
CA GLY A 339 6.00 -36.25 10.03
C GLY A 339 7.26 -35.88 9.22
N ALA A 340 7.49 -34.59 8.97
CA ALA A 340 8.59 -34.08 8.16
C ALA A 340 9.12 -32.76 8.70
N THR A 341 10.36 -32.41 8.36
CA THR A 341 10.92 -31.07 8.58
C THR A 341 10.67 -30.24 7.34
N LEU A 342 10.19 -29.01 7.51
CA LEU A 342 9.83 -28.12 6.43
C LEU A 342 10.74 -26.91 6.43
N ARG A 343 11.28 -26.57 5.25
CA ARG A 343 12.22 -25.46 5.10
C ARG A 343 11.84 -24.60 3.90
N ALA A 344 11.85 -23.29 4.08
CA ALA A 344 11.67 -22.35 2.99
C ALA A 344 12.86 -22.44 2.02
N ARG A 345 12.59 -22.66 0.73
CA ARG A 345 13.65 -22.73 -0.30
C ARG A 345 14.00 -21.34 -0.84
N ASN A 346 13.00 -20.47 -0.93
CA ASN A 346 13.07 -19.06 -1.25
C ASN A 346 12.23 -18.28 -0.23
N TRP A 347 11.91 -17.01 -0.50
CA TRP A 347 10.93 -16.29 0.30
C TRP A 347 9.58 -16.98 0.20
N VAL A 348 9.08 -17.49 1.32
CA VAL A 348 7.84 -18.26 1.39
C VAL A 348 6.82 -17.50 2.21
N LYS A 349 5.61 -17.37 1.67
CA LYS A 349 4.44 -16.90 2.41
C LYS A 349 3.49 -18.07 2.58
N VAL A 350 3.09 -18.37 3.81
CA VAL A 350 2.10 -19.40 4.11
C VAL A 350 0.89 -18.80 4.80
N LEU A 351 -0.23 -19.48 4.65
CA LEU A 351 -1.42 -19.27 5.44
C LEU A 351 -1.52 -20.40 6.45
N SER A 352 -1.45 -20.06 7.74
CA SER A 352 -1.62 -21.02 8.83
C SER A 352 -3.04 -20.97 9.37
N LEU A 353 -3.57 -22.15 9.67
CA LEU A 353 -4.86 -22.33 10.35
C LEU A 353 -4.62 -23.19 11.58
N ASP A 354 -4.89 -22.64 12.76
CA ASP A 354 -4.76 -23.38 14.01
C ASP A 354 -5.79 -24.49 14.10
N THR A 355 -5.39 -25.65 14.65
CA THR A 355 -6.26 -26.81 14.82
C THR A 355 -7.50 -26.48 15.65
N ALA A 356 -7.36 -25.63 16.68
CA ALA A 356 -8.49 -25.22 17.52
C ALA A 356 -9.52 -24.42 16.72
N ASP A 357 -9.07 -23.46 15.93
CA ASP A 357 -9.92 -22.61 15.10
C ASP A 357 -10.56 -23.43 13.97
N LEU A 358 -9.82 -24.37 13.38
CA LEU A 358 -10.35 -25.31 12.40
C LEU A 358 -11.49 -26.17 12.98
N HIS A 359 -11.33 -26.70 14.19
CA HIS A 359 -12.40 -27.45 14.85
C HIS A 359 -13.62 -26.57 15.13
N HIS A 360 -13.42 -25.32 15.56
CA HIS A 360 -14.50 -24.37 15.78
C HIS A 360 -15.27 -24.09 14.48
N LEU A 361 -14.57 -23.80 13.39
CA LEU A 361 -15.17 -23.56 12.06
C LEU A 361 -15.98 -24.75 11.55
N MET A 362 -15.48 -25.96 11.77
CA MET A 362 -16.20 -27.19 11.39
C MET A 362 -17.46 -27.43 12.22
N GLN A 363 -17.50 -26.94 13.46
CA GLN A 363 -18.70 -27.00 14.31
C GLN A 363 -19.73 -25.96 13.91
N GLU A 364 -19.30 -24.74 13.61
CA GLU A 364 -20.19 -23.65 13.19
C GLU A 364 -20.77 -23.87 11.79
N ASN A 365 -19.96 -24.39 10.86
CA ASN A 365 -20.42 -24.69 9.51
C ASN A 365 -20.02 -26.13 9.10
N PRO A 366 -20.95 -27.10 9.22
CA PRO A 366 -20.69 -28.49 8.88
C PRO A 366 -20.21 -28.72 7.43
N ALA A 367 -20.55 -27.84 6.49
CA ALA A 367 -20.10 -27.93 5.09
C ALA A 367 -18.58 -27.80 4.98
N ILE A 368 -17.96 -26.93 5.79
CA ILE A 368 -16.50 -26.78 5.87
C ILE A 368 -15.87 -28.11 6.28
N GLY A 369 -16.45 -28.78 7.30
CA GLY A 369 -15.93 -30.04 7.78
C GLY A 369 -16.04 -31.19 6.77
N VAL A 370 -17.05 -31.19 5.90
CA VAL A 370 -17.18 -32.18 4.81
C VAL A 370 -16.09 -31.98 3.77
N VAL A 371 -15.89 -30.75 3.30
CA VAL A 371 -14.89 -30.41 2.27
C VAL A 371 -13.48 -30.72 2.76
N ILE A 372 -13.15 -30.32 4.00
CA ILE A 372 -11.81 -30.53 4.54
C ILE A 372 -11.52 -32.02 4.75
N ARG A 373 -12.49 -32.81 5.24
CA ARG A 373 -12.32 -34.27 5.38
C ARG A 373 -12.15 -34.97 4.03
N ALA A 374 -12.94 -34.61 3.03
CA ALA A 374 -12.86 -35.20 1.69
C ALA A 374 -11.48 -35.00 1.06
N VAL A 375 -10.90 -33.80 1.21
CA VAL A 375 -9.54 -33.52 0.70
C VAL A 375 -8.47 -34.27 1.49
N ILE A 376 -8.61 -34.40 2.81
CA ILE A 376 -7.67 -35.20 3.61
C ILE A 376 -7.70 -36.67 3.17
N GLU A 377 -8.87 -37.22 2.86
CA GLU A 377 -9.01 -38.59 2.38
C GLU A 377 -8.44 -38.78 0.97
N GLU A 378 -8.71 -37.86 0.05
CA GLU A 378 -8.20 -37.87 -1.32
C GLU A 378 -6.66 -37.79 -1.37
N TRP A 379 -6.04 -37.12 -0.41
CA TRP A 379 -4.58 -36.92 -0.35
C TRP A 379 -3.86 -37.89 0.60
N ARG A 380 -4.60 -38.62 1.47
CA ARG A 380 -4.09 -39.79 2.21
C ARG A 380 -3.91 -41.02 1.33
N ALA A 381 -4.56 -41.07 0.17
CA ALA A 381 -4.27 -42.08 -0.83
C ALA A 381 -2.79 -41.95 -1.21
N PRO A 382 -1.97 -43.02 -1.10
CA PRO A 382 -0.54 -42.92 -1.39
C PRO A 382 -0.36 -42.33 -2.78
N ALA A 383 0.49 -41.30 -2.89
CA ALA A 383 0.86 -40.68 -4.16
C ALA A 383 1.36 -41.77 -5.13
N GLY A 384 0.43 -42.25 -5.94
CA GLY A 384 0.60 -43.40 -6.80
C GLY A 384 -0.54 -43.39 -7.81
N VAL A 385 -0.15 -43.16 -9.07
CA VAL A 385 -1.01 -43.14 -10.27
C VAL A 385 -1.66 -41.78 -10.57
N GLY A 386 -0.81 -40.84 -10.98
CA GLY A 386 -1.21 -39.62 -11.67
C GLY A 386 -0.10 -39.05 -12.57
N SER A 387 0.85 -39.89 -13.03
CA SER A 387 1.74 -39.49 -14.12
C SER A 387 1.03 -39.75 -15.43
N THR A 388 0.55 -38.68 -16.05
CA THR A 388 0.31 -38.61 -17.48
C THR A 388 1.52 -39.19 -18.20
N SER A 389 1.32 -40.35 -18.81
CA SER A 389 2.22 -40.90 -19.81
C SER A 389 2.39 -39.86 -20.92
N SER A 390 3.57 -39.28 -21.01
CA SER A 390 4.05 -38.73 -22.28
C SER A 390 4.07 -39.86 -23.31
N PRO A 391 3.38 -39.78 -24.46
CA PRO A 391 3.68 -40.64 -25.57
C PRO A 391 5.03 -40.19 -26.14
N ALA A 392 6.01 -41.08 -26.09
CA ALA A 392 7.08 -41.07 -27.07
C ALA A 392 6.45 -41.47 -28.41
N ASP A 393 6.47 -40.55 -29.37
CA ASP A 393 6.94 -40.74 -30.74
C ASP A 393 7.10 -39.38 -31.43
#